data_AF-A0A2E7H1V0-F1
#
_entry.id   AF-A0A2E7H1V0-F1
#
_cell.length_a   1.000
_cell.length_b   1.000
_cell.length_c   1.000
_cell.angle_alpha   90.00
_cell.angle_beta   90.00
_cell.angle_gamma   90.00
#
_symmetry.space_group_name_H-M   'P 1'
#
loop_
_entity.id
_entity.type
_entity.pdbx_description
1 polymer ?
#
loop_
_entity_poly.entity_id
_entity_poly.type
_entity_poly.pdbx_seq_one_letter_code
_entity_poly.pdbx_strand_id
1 'polypeptide(L)'
;MVVELRFDDNCKNGHHTFSITCDIYEGTKDVGGGANHDLIGEVFPELLPLIKWHLCSTDGPIHYPTNALYLAGTKDCYGRKKGEPARWDHVALVGTSPIPHKLPSKFWKWLRLKASRTGPIVTIAHPRTPQSFRPKYTFSEFTDKWHECPFDNVEEAHAWHKAIEHGQVTFETKPTAYSNGKEPELDLARSSAIWLEATDDDLKEDGLKQRLLARLPALVSEFNSTMAAIGFAGGDE
;
A
#
# COMPACT_ATOMS: atom_id res chain seq x y z
N MET A 1 -15.93 30.07 -13.20
CA MET A 1 -14.89 29.32 -12.47
C MET A 1 -14.34 30.21 -11.39
N VAL A 2 -14.09 29.66 -10.21
CA VAL A 2 -13.47 30.35 -9.07
C VAL A 2 -12.24 29.53 -8.68
N VAL A 3 -11.11 30.20 -8.40
CA VAL A 3 -9.88 29.56 -7.93
C VAL A 3 -9.66 29.95 -6.48
N GLU A 4 -9.33 28.96 -5.66
CA GLU A 4 -9.00 29.12 -4.25
C GLU A 4 -7.53 28.78 -4.05
N LEU A 5 -6.79 29.71 -3.42
CA LEU A 5 -5.45 29.49 -2.92
C LEU A 5 -5.52 29.40 -1.41
N ARG A 6 -4.93 28.37 -0.82
CA ARG A 6 -4.81 28.24 0.64
C ARG A 6 -3.41 27.85 1.04
N PHE A 7 -3.01 28.26 2.23
CA PHE A 7 -1.82 27.80 2.92
C PHE A 7 -2.16 27.65 4.41
N ASP A 8 -2.64 26.47 4.79
CA ASP A 8 -3.16 26.18 6.13
C ASP A 8 -2.87 24.73 6.57
N ASP A 9 -3.19 24.41 7.83
CA ASP A 9 -3.22 23.04 8.34
C ASP A 9 -4.67 22.57 8.59
N ASN A 10 -5.52 22.64 7.56
CA ASN A 10 -6.92 22.19 7.69
C ASN A 10 -7.02 20.69 8.04
N CYS A 11 -6.02 19.87 7.66
CA CYS A 11 -5.97 18.45 7.98
C CYS A 11 -5.44 18.12 9.39
N LYS A 12 -4.99 19.13 10.15
CA LYS A 12 -4.50 19.03 11.53
C LYS A 12 -3.33 18.05 11.68
N ASN A 13 -2.43 18.03 10.70
CA ASN A 13 -1.22 17.21 10.71
C ASN A 13 0.01 17.97 11.22
N GLY A 14 -0.13 19.25 11.57
CA GLY A 14 0.94 20.12 12.06
C GLY A 14 1.74 20.82 10.96
N HIS A 15 1.31 20.74 9.70
CA HIS A 15 2.04 21.30 8.55
C HIS A 15 1.13 22.20 7.71
N HIS A 16 1.48 23.49 7.61
CA HIS A 16 0.82 24.39 6.66
C HIS A 16 1.14 23.92 5.24
N THR A 17 0.11 23.55 4.48
CA THR A 17 0.25 22.99 3.13
C THR A 17 -0.42 23.92 2.12
N PHE A 18 0.31 24.27 1.08
CA PHE A 18 -0.23 25.09 0.01
C PHE A 18 -1.14 24.26 -0.88
N SER A 19 -2.31 24.80 -1.22
CA SER A 19 -3.22 24.23 -2.20
C SER A 19 -3.76 25.30 -3.13
N ILE A 20 -3.94 24.89 -4.38
CA ILE A 20 -4.52 25.66 -5.47
C ILE A 20 -5.57 24.76 -6.12
N THR A 21 -6.84 25.13 -5.97
CA THR A 21 -7.97 24.33 -6.46
C THR A 21 -8.98 25.25 -7.12
N CYS A 22 -9.89 24.70 -7.91
CA CYS A 22 -10.96 25.47 -8.52
C CYS A 22 -12.33 24.81 -8.36
N ASP A 23 -13.36 25.63 -8.42
CA ASP A 23 -14.74 25.22 -8.60
C ASP A 23 -15.27 25.75 -9.94
N ILE A 24 -15.98 24.89 -10.67
CA ILE A 24 -16.51 25.14 -12.00
C ILE A 24 -18.04 25.16 -11.91
N TYR A 25 -18.63 26.25 -12.37
CA TYR A 25 -20.07 26.48 -12.30
C TYR A 25 -20.67 26.71 -13.69
N GLU A 26 -21.81 26.07 -13.96
CA GLU A 26 -22.72 26.39 -15.06
C GLU A 26 -23.97 27.08 -14.48
N GLY A 27 -24.04 28.41 -14.60
CA GLY A 27 -25.03 29.20 -13.87
C GLY A 27 -24.79 29.09 -12.36
N THR A 28 -25.75 28.50 -11.63
CA THR A 28 -25.64 28.24 -10.17
C THR A 28 -25.27 26.80 -9.84
N LYS A 29 -25.07 25.94 -10.84
CA LYS A 29 -24.81 24.51 -10.63
C LYS A 29 -23.32 24.26 -10.62
N ASP A 30 -22.82 23.62 -9.56
CA ASP A 30 -21.48 23.04 -9.52
C ASP A 30 -21.44 21.83 -10.48
N VAL A 31 -20.51 21.89 -11.44
CA VAL A 31 -20.31 20.87 -12.47
C VAL A 31 -18.94 20.20 -12.39
N GLY A 32 -18.10 20.59 -11.43
CA GLY A 32 -16.76 20.01 -11.25
C GLY A 32 -15.78 20.95 -10.57
N GLY A 33 -14.57 20.43 -10.30
CA GLY A 33 -13.55 21.20 -9.60
C GLY A 33 -12.38 20.35 -9.12
N GLY A 34 -11.66 20.86 -8.13
CA GLY A 34 -10.47 20.25 -7.54
C GLY A 34 -9.16 20.79 -8.12
N ALA A 35 -8.13 19.96 -8.13
CA ALA A 35 -6.78 20.30 -8.62
C ALA A 35 -6.69 20.24 -10.16
N ASN A 36 -7.63 20.88 -10.87
CA ASN A 36 -7.64 20.93 -12.34
C ASN A 36 -6.64 21.97 -12.85
N HIS A 37 -5.36 21.66 -12.70
CA HIS A 37 -4.24 22.56 -12.97
C HIS A 37 -4.17 23.03 -14.43
N ASP A 38 -4.54 22.18 -15.39
CA ASP A 38 -4.55 22.55 -16.81
C ASP A 38 -5.56 23.67 -17.06
N LEU A 39 -6.81 23.51 -16.61
CA LEU A 39 -7.85 24.53 -16.76
C LEU A 39 -7.55 25.79 -15.96
N ILE A 40 -7.00 25.65 -14.74
CA ILE A 40 -6.54 26.81 -13.95
C ILE A 40 -5.49 27.60 -14.74
N GLY A 41 -4.53 26.91 -15.35
CA GLY A 41 -3.48 27.52 -16.17
C GLY A 41 -4.00 28.19 -17.44
N GLU A 42 -5.02 27.63 -18.07
CA GLU A 42 -5.67 28.20 -19.26
C GLU A 42 -6.45 29.49 -18.93
N VAL A 43 -7.21 29.49 -17.83
CA VAL A 43 -8.11 30.61 -17.47
C VAL A 43 -7.39 31.69 -16.66
N PHE A 44 -6.43 31.31 -15.82
CA PHE A 44 -5.64 32.20 -14.96
C PHE A 44 -4.13 31.94 -15.16
N PRO A 45 -3.55 32.33 -16.31
CA PRO A 45 -2.15 32.06 -16.64
C PRO A 45 -1.15 32.62 -15.61
N GLU A 46 -1.52 33.68 -14.89
CA GLU A 46 -0.73 34.27 -13.81
C GLU A 46 -0.52 33.31 -12.62
N LEU A 47 -1.36 32.28 -12.48
CA LEU A 47 -1.25 31.26 -11.44
C LEU A 47 -0.40 30.06 -11.86
N LEU A 48 -0.03 29.93 -13.13
CA LEU A 48 0.82 28.83 -13.63
C LEU A 48 2.10 28.64 -12.80
N PRO A 49 2.85 29.70 -12.40
CA PRO A 49 4.06 29.52 -11.60
C PRO A 49 3.81 28.91 -10.21
N LEU A 50 2.57 28.98 -9.70
CA LEU A 50 2.20 28.49 -8.36
C LEU A 50 1.74 27.03 -8.38
N ILE A 51 1.30 26.50 -9.52
CA ILE A 51 0.78 25.13 -9.65
C ILE A 51 1.80 24.09 -9.17
N LYS A 52 3.09 24.30 -9.46
CA LYS A 52 4.17 23.38 -9.03
C LYS A 52 4.27 23.24 -7.51
N TRP A 53 3.75 24.20 -6.74
CA TRP A 53 3.76 24.19 -5.29
C TRP A 53 2.53 23.52 -4.66
N HIS A 54 1.56 23.07 -5.46
CA HIS A 54 0.38 22.38 -4.96
C HIS A 54 0.79 21.17 -4.10
N LEU A 55 0.27 21.10 -2.86
CA LEU A 55 0.62 20.12 -1.83
C LEU A 55 2.08 20.20 -1.33
N CYS A 56 2.70 21.37 -1.37
CA CYS A 56 3.97 21.64 -0.70
C CYS A 56 3.73 22.29 0.66
N SER A 57 4.47 21.86 1.68
CA SER A 57 4.51 22.50 3.00
C SER A 57 5.84 23.19 3.24
N THR A 58 6.01 23.77 4.42
CA THR A 58 7.30 24.32 4.90
C THR A 58 8.42 23.29 4.99
N ASP A 59 8.09 21.99 4.95
CA ASP A 59 9.07 20.90 4.96
C ASP A 59 9.36 20.34 3.55
N GLY A 60 8.63 20.82 2.54
CA GLY A 60 8.76 20.43 1.15
C GLY A 60 7.52 19.75 0.57
N PRO A 61 7.64 19.13 -0.63
CA PRO A 61 6.51 18.49 -1.29
C PRO A 61 5.97 17.31 -0.48
N ILE A 62 4.66 17.07 -0.54
CA ILE A 62 4.03 15.95 0.14
C ILE A 62 4.71 14.62 -0.20
N HIS A 63 5.05 13.84 0.82
CA HIS A 63 5.75 12.56 0.72
C HIS A 63 7.11 12.60 -0.02
N TYR A 64 7.78 13.74 -0.06
CA TYR A 64 9.13 13.83 -0.63
C TYR A 64 10.17 13.08 0.22
N PRO A 65 11.13 12.35 -0.37
CA PRO A 65 11.31 12.05 -1.80
C PRO A 65 10.58 10.77 -2.26
N THR A 66 9.80 10.14 -1.39
CA THR A 66 9.20 8.81 -1.58
C THR A 66 8.31 8.75 -2.83
N ASN A 67 7.47 9.74 -3.08
CA ASN A 67 6.60 9.75 -4.26
C ASN A 67 7.41 9.78 -5.56
N ALA A 68 8.41 10.66 -5.67
CA ALA A 68 9.29 10.72 -6.83
C ALA A 68 10.02 9.38 -7.07
N LEU A 69 10.52 8.74 -6.00
CA LEU A 69 11.17 7.42 -6.08
C LEU A 69 10.20 6.31 -6.49
N TYR A 70 8.96 6.35 -5.99
CA TYR A 70 7.94 5.39 -6.35
C TYR A 70 7.57 5.52 -7.83
N LEU A 71 7.29 6.74 -8.29
CA LEU A 71 6.88 7.05 -9.65
C LEU A 71 7.99 6.71 -10.65
N ALA A 72 9.24 7.06 -10.36
CA ALA A 72 10.41 6.71 -11.19
C ALA A 72 10.77 5.20 -11.16
N GLY A 73 10.32 4.49 -10.12
CA GLY A 73 10.64 3.08 -9.92
C GLY A 73 9.78 2.11 -10.74
N THR A 74 10.27 0.87 -10.87
CA THR A 74 9.57 -0.25 -11.52
C THR A 74 8.83 -1.17 -10.55
N LYS A 75 8.80 -0.79 -9.27
CA LYS A 75 8.17 -1.56 -8.20
C LYS A 75 6.66 -1.26 -8.13
N ASP A 76 5.86 -2.28 -7.92
CA ASP A 76 4.42 -2.12 -7.70
C ASP A 76 4.09 -1.39 -6.37
N CYS A 77 2.81 -1.16 -6.10
CA CYS A 77 2.34 -0.53 -4.85
C CYS A 77 2.68 -1.33 -3.57
N TYR A 78 3.17 -2.56 -3.68
CA TYR A 78 3.66 -3.38 -2.58
C TYR A 78 5.20 -3.43 -2.51
N GLY A 79 5.89 -2.63 -3.33
CA GLY A 79 7.35 -2.55 -3.37
C GLY A 79 8.03 -3.69 -4.11
N ARG A 80 7.29 -4.45 -4.95
CA ARG A 80 7.77 -5.66 -5.62
C ARG A 80 8.13 -5.40 -7.07
N LYS A 81 9.24 -5.98 -7.55
CA LYS A 81 9.63 -5.96 -8.96
C LYS A 81 8.86 -7.01 -9.77
N LYS A 82 8.81 -6.80 -11.09
CA LYS A 82 8.28 -7.79 -12.02
C LYS A 82 8.95 -9.15 -11.81
N GLY A 83 8.14 -10.20 -11.66
CA GLY A 83 8.60 -11.57 -11.42
C GLY A 83 8.88 -11.90 -9.95
N GLU A 84 8.79 -10.97 -9.01
CA GLU A 84 8.89 -11.28 -7.58
C GLU A 84 7.58 -11.94 -7.08
N PRO A 85 7.65 -12.94 -6.20
CA PRO A 85 6.45 -13.56 -5.62
C PRO A 85 5.53 -12.54 -4.92
N ALA A 86 4.28 -12.52 -5.33
CA ALA A 86 3.25 -11.62 -4.80
C ALA A 86 2.26 -12.30 -3.85
N ARG A 87 2.05 -13.62 -4.04
CA ARG A 87 1.17 -14.44 -3.19
C ARG A 87 1.80 -15.79 -2.97
N TRP A 88 1.46 -16.39 -1.83
CA TRP A 88 2.04 -17.64 -1.37
C TRP A 88 0.92 -18.57 -0.91
N ASP A 89 1.00 -19.83 -1.34
CA ASP A 89 0.28 -20.92 -0.72
C ASP A 89 1.14 -21.58 0.35
N HIS A 90 0.49 -21.88 1.46
CA HIS A 90 1.06 -22.64 2.56
C HIS A 90 0.68 -24.10 2.36
N VAL A 91 1.65 -24.95 2.08
CA VAL A 91 1.39 -26.36 1.77
C VAL A 91 2.13 -27.27 2.73
N ALA A 92 1.57 -28.46 2.91
CA ALA A 92 2.19 -29.56 3.61
C ALA A 92 2.25 -30.80 2.72
N LEU A 93 3.38 -31.50 2.74
CA LEU A 93 3.54 -32.80 2.08
C LEU A 93 3.46 -33.87 3.17
N VAL A 94 2.76 -34.97 2.87
CA VAL A 94 2.49 -36.04 3.83
C VAL A 94 3.13 -37.34 3.35
N GLY A 95 4.14 -37.81 4.08
CA GLY A 95 4.89 -39.02 3.83
C GLY A 95 5.59 -38.96 2.47
N THR A 96 5.37 -39.98 1.66
CA THR A 96 5.88 -40.07 0.29
C THR A 96 4.87 -39.60 -0.76
N SER A 97 3.73 -39.02 -0.34
CA SER A 97 2.72 -38.51 -1.26
C SER A 97 3.29 -37.36 -2.09
N PRO A 98 3.18 -37.40 -3.43
CA PRO A 98 3.63 -36.30 -4.28
C PRO A 98 2.63 -35.13 -4.28
N ILE A 99 1.47 -35.28 -3.64
CA ILE A 99 0.38 -34.28 -3.69
C ILE A 99 0.58 -33.28 -2.53
N PRO A 100 0.80 -31.98 -2.83
CA PRO A 100 0.83 -30.95 -1.81
C PRO A 100 -0.58 -30.66 -1.29
N HIS A 101 -0.74 -30.69 0.02
CA HIS A 101 -1.98 -30.31 0.68
C HIS A 101 -1.93 -28.85 1.09
N LYS A 102 -2.79 -28.02 0.50
CA LYS A 102 -2.91 -26.61 0.87
C LYS A 102 -3.57 -26.48 2.25
N LEU A 103 -2.95 -25.68 3.12
CA LEU A 103 -3.43 -25.43 4.48
C LEU A 103 -3.78 -23.95 4.67
N PRO A 104 -4.80 -23.62 5.49
CA PRO A 104 -5.04 -22.24 5.90
C PRO A 104 -3.81 -21.63 6.59
N SER A 105 -3.47 -20.37 6.28
CA SER A 105 -2.22 -19.74 6.76
C SER A 105 -2.03 -19.79 8.28
N LYS A 106 -3.09 -19.53 9.05
CA LYS A 106 -3.05 -19.60 10.52
C LYS A 106 -2.75 -21.02 11.00
N PHE A 107 -3.42 -22.01 10.41
CA PHE A 107 -3.27 -23.40 10.75
C PHE A 107 -1.88 -23.92 10.40
N TRP A 108 -1.38 -23.61 9.20
CA TRP A 108 -0.03 -23.97 8.77
C TRP A 108 1.05 -23.40 9.70
N LYS A 109 0.93 -22.12 10.08
CA LYS A 109 1.87 -21.46 11.01
C LYS A 109 1.85 -22.15 12.38
N TRP A 110 0.65 -22.41 12.92
CA TRP A 110 0.49 -23.10 14.19
C TRP A 110 1.08 -24.51 14.16
N LEU A 111 0.74 -25.29 13.13
CA LEU A 111 1.14 -26.69 13.03
C LEU A 111 2.66 -26.82 12.85
N ARG A 112 3.27 -25.95 12.04
CA ARG A 112 4.72 -25.90 11.84
C ARG A 112 5.48 -25.64 13.15
N LEU A 113 4.93 -24.84 14.07
CA LEU A 113 5.55 -24.56 15.37
C LEU A 113 5.40 -25.72 16.37
N LYS A 114 4.35 -26.53 16.23
CA LYS A 114 4.08 -27.69 17.10
C LYS A 114 4.90 -28.93 16.73
N ALA A 115 5.49 -28.95 15.52
CA ALA A 115 6.58 -29.78 15.00
C ALA A 115 6.48 -31.32 15.07
N SER A 116 5.65 -31.90 15.93
CA SER A 116 5.47 -33.36 16.06
C SER A 116 4.31 -33.78 16.97
N ARG A 117 3.64 -32.83 17.65
CA ARG A 117 2.55 -33.17 18.58
C ARG A 117 1.38 -32.22 18.44
N THR A 118 0.18 -32.79 18.35
CA THR A 118 -1.07 -32.04 18.39
C THR A 118 -1.90 -32.51 19.57
N GLY A 119 -2.79 -31.64 20.08
CA GLY A 119 -3.81 -32.04 21.05
C GLY A 119 -4.86 -32.97 20.42
N PRO A 120 -5.81 -33.47 21.21
CA PRO A 120 -6.91 -34.27 20.69
C PRO A 120 -7.72 -33.52 19.63
N ILE A 121 -8.34 -34.28 18.73
CA ILE A 121 -9.30 -33.73 17.77
C ILE A 121 -10.58 -33.36 18.52
N VAL A 122 -11.09 -32.17 18.23
CA VAL A 122 -12.34 -31.63 18.77
C VAL A 122 -13.28 -31.25 17.65
N THR A 123 -14.58 -31.32 17.95
CA THR A 123 -15.66 -30.93 17.04
C THR A 123 -16.16 -29.54 17.43
N ILE A 124 -16.23 -28.63 16.48
CA ILE A 124 -16.73 -27.27 16.67
C ILE A 124 -18.04 -27.13 15.89
N ALA A 125 -19.12 -26.76 16.58
CA ALA A 125 -20.42 -26.48 15.96
C ALA A 125 -20.49 -25.04 15.43
N HIS A 126 -21.33 -24.80 14.42
CA HIS A 126 -21.55 -23.44 13.92
C HIS A 126 -22.24 -22.58 15.00
N PRO A 127 -21.73 -21.38 15.33
CA PRO A 127 -22.13 -20.66 16.54
C PRO A 127 -23.55 -20.08 16.51
N ARG A 128 -24.11 -19.83 15.31
CA ARG A 128 -25.42 -19.17 15.16
C ARG A 128 -26.52 -20.08 14.65
N THR A 129 -26.16 -21.00 13.76
CA THR A 129 -27.11 -21.82 12.99
C THR A 129 -26.58 -23.25 12.80
N PRO A 130 -26.41 -24.01 13.89
CA PRO A 130 -25.83 -25.36 13.84
C PRO A 130 -26.69 -26.36 13.05
N GLN A 131 -27.97 -26.08 12.81
CA GLN A 131 -28.84 -26.92 11.98
C GLN A 131 -28.59 -26.72 10.47
N SER A 132 -28.09 -25.54 10.08
CA SER A 132 -27.86 -25.18 8.68
C SER A 132 -26.44 -25.50 8.20
N PHE A 133 -25.50 -25.65 9.12
CA PHE A 133 -24.09 -25.87 8.82
C PHE A 133 -23.57 -27.10 9.55
N ARG A 134 -22.83 -27.93 8.82
CA ARG A 134 -22.14 -29.09 9.40
C ARG A 134 -21.09 -28.61 10.42
N PRO A 135 -20.83 -29.40 11.49
CA PRO A 135 -19.71 -29.11 12.37
C PRO A 135 -18.39 -29.22 11.59
N LYS A 136 -17.36 -28.55 12.10
CA LYS A 136 -15.99 -28.64 11.59
C LYS A 136 -15.08 -29.21 12.66
N TYR A 137 -13.91 -29.67 12.26
CA TYR A 137 -12.97 -30.39 13.13
C TYR A 137 -11.62 -29.69 13.16
N THR A 138 -10.98 -29.74 14.32
CA THR A 138 -9.68 -29.13 14.57
C THR A 138 -8.97 -29.82 15.73
N PHE A 139 -7.72 -29.47 16.00
CA PHE A 139 -7.03 -29.86 17.23
C PHE A 139 -7.39 -28.89 18.37
N SER A 140 -7.55 -29.41 19.59
CA SER A 140 -7.98 -28.66 20.78
C SER A 140 -7.11 -27.45 21.13
N GLU A 141 -5.85 -27.44 20.67
CA GLU A 141 -4.87 -26.37 20.94
C GLU A 141 -4.78 -25.32 19.82
N PHE A 142 -5.59 -25.42 18.76
CA PHE A 142 -5.51 -24.51 17.61
C PHE A 142 -6.51 -23.36 17.69
N THR A 143 -7.82 -23.65 17.69
CA THR A 143 -8.88 -22.64 17.65
C THR A 143 -10.19 -23.21 18.20
N ASP A 144 -11.02 -22.33 18.75
CA ASP A 144 -12.41 -22.58 19.15
C ASP A 144 -13.43 -22.01 18.13
N LYS A 145 -12.95 -21.37 17.05
CA LYS A 145 -13.79 -20.72 16.04
C LYS A 145 -14.09 -21.64 14.86
N TRP A 146 -15.38 -21.92 14.63
CA TRP A 146 -15.86 -22.79 13.55
C TRP A 146 -15.26 -22.44 12.17
N HIS A 147 -15.23 -21.17 11.79
CA HIS A 147 -14.75 -20.74 10.46
C HIS A 147 -13.23 -20.80 10.29
N GLU A 148 -12.48 -21.02 11.38
CA GLU A 148 -11.02 -21.18 11.34
C GLU A 148 -10.61 -22.66 11.31
N CYS A 149 -11.53 -23.60 11.61
CA CYS A 149 -11.25 -25.03 11.63
C CYS A 149 -10.79 -25.52 10.25
N PRO A 150 -9.67 -26.27 10.19
CA PRO A 150 -9.06 -26.67 8.93
C PRO A 150 -9.72 -27.89 8.26
N PHE A 151 -10.55 -28.64 8.98
CA PHE A 151 -11.14 -29.90 8.49
C PHE A 151 -12.67 -29.86 8.49
N ASP A 152 -13.28 -30.33 7.41
CA ASP A 152 -14.74 -30.40 7.26
C ASP A 152 -15.31 -31.79 7.66
N ASN A 153 -14.45 -32.79 7.87
CA ASN A 153 -14.80 -34.13 8.30
C ASN A 153 -13.79 -34.69 9.32
N VAL A 154 -14.23 -35.68 10.11
CA VAL A 154 -13.44 -36.22 11.23
C VAL A 154 -12.36 -37.18 10.75
N GLU A 155 -12.60 -37.91 9.66
CA GLU A 155 -11.68 -38.86 9.06
C GLU A 155 -10.41 -38.17 8.55
N GLU A 156 -10.57 -37.01 7.90
CA GLU A 156 -9.47 -36.15 7.46
C GLU A 156 -8.67 -35.65 8.65
N ALA A 157 -9.33 -35.18 9.72
CA ALA A 157 -8.65 -34.74 10.93
C ALA A 157 -7.82 -35.88 11.56
N HIS A 158 -8.34 -37.10 11.61
CA HIS A 158 -7.61 -38.28 12.09
C HIS A 158 -6.44 -38.66 11.17
N ALA A 159 -6.61 -38.59 9.86
CA ALA A 159 -5.54 -38.87 8.91
C ALA A 159 -4.37 -37.89 9.10
N TRP A 160 -4.68 -36.60 9.27
CA TRP A 160 -3.69 -35.57 9.60
C TRP A 160 -3.02 -35.82 10.95
N HIS A 161 -3.80 -36.12 12.00
CA HIS A 161 -3.26 -36.41 13.33
C HIS A 161 -2.21 -37.52 13.27
N LYS A 162 -2.55 -38.65 12.62
CA LYS A 162 -1.66 -39.79 12.44
C LYS A 162 -0.41 -39.44 11.64
N ALA A 163 -0.55 -38.66 10.56
CA ALA A 163 0.59 -38.21 9.76
C ALA A 163 1.55 -37.34 10.57
N ILE A 164 1.03 -36.47 11.42
CA ILE A 164 1.82 -35.58 12.28
C ILE A 164 2.55 -36.39 13.36
N GLU A 165 1.85 -37.30 14.05
CA GLU A 165 2.42 -38.15 15.10
C GLU A 165 3.56 -39.04 14.59
N HIS A 166 3.46 -39.51 13.34
CA HIS A 166 4.51 -40.29 12.69
C HIS A 166 5.63 -39.44 12.06
N GLY A 167 5.62 -38.12 12.24
CA GLY A 167 6.64 -37.23 11.68
C GLY A 167 6.67 -37.20 10.16
N GLN A 168 5.55 -37.49 9.50
CA GLN A 168 5.46 -37.59 8.05
C GLN A 168 5.13 -36.25 7.37
N VAL A 169 5.05 -35.15 8.11
CA VAL A 169 4.62 -33.86 7.55
C VAL A 169 5.80 -32.92 7.35
N THR A 170 6.01 -32.48 6.11
CA THR A 170 6.94 -31.39 5.79
C THR A 170 6.18 -30.16 5.31
N PHE A 171 6.71 -28.97 5.60
CA PHE A 171 6.03 -27.70 5.33
C PHE A 171 6.79 -26.90 4.28
N GLU A 172 6.06 -26.43 3.26
CA GLU A 172 6.61 -25.57 2.21
C GLU A 172 5.73 -24.34 1.99
N THR A 173 6.33 -23.29 1.47
CA THR A 173 5.62 -22.12 0.91
C THR A 173 5.84 -22.08 -0.58
N LYS A 174 4.76 -22.06 -1.37
CA LYS A 174 4.83 -22.04 -2.84
C LYS A 174 4.30 -20.71 -3.36
N PRO A 175 5.05 -19.98 -4.21
CA PRO A 175 4.53 -18.78 -4.84
C PRO A 175 3.41 -19.15 -5.82
N THR A 176 2.28 -18.44 -5.75
CA THR A 176 1.10 -18.70 -6.61
C THR A 176 0.73 -17.54 -7.51
N ALA A 177 1.27 -16.37 -7.23
CA ALA A 177 1.20 -15.22 -8.12
C ALA A 177 2.50 -14.46 -8.04
N TYR A 178 2.85 -13.78 -9.13
CA TYR A 178 4.04 -12.96 -9.24
C TYR A 178 3.63 -11.53 -9.56
N SER A 179 4.40 -10.56 -9.10
CA SER A 179 4.17 -9.15 -9.39
C SER A 179 4.46 -8.87 -10.87
N ASN A 180 3.66 -7.99 -11.47
CA ASN A 180 3.95 -7.43 -12.78
C ASN A 180 4.91 -6.23 -12.70
N GLY A 181 5.25 -5.77 -11.48
CA GLY A 181 5.88 -4.47 -11.28
C GLY A 181 4.95 -3.34 -11.75
N LYS A 182 5.56 -2.21 -12.11
CA LYS A 182 4.90 -1.14 -12.86
C LYS A 182 5.89 -0.53 -13.85
N GLU A 183 5.37 0.15 -14.86
CA GLU A 183 6.19 1.01 -15.71
C GLU A 183 6.52 2.31 -14.97
N PRO A 184 7.73 2.87 -15.14
CA PRO A 184 8.08 4.17 -14.60
C PRO A 184 7.17 5.28 -15.15
N GLU A 185 6.71 6.15 -14.28
CA GLU A 185 5.84 7.30 -14.59
C GLU A 185 6.68 8.58 -14.45
N LEU A 186 7.59 8.80 -15.40
CA LEU A 186 8.67 9.78 -15.25
C LEU A 186 8.18 11.22 -15.20
N ASP A 187 7.15 11.58 -15.97
CA ASP A 187 6.56 12.93 -15.93
C ASP A 187 5.91 13.22 -14.57
N LEU A 188 5.23 12.23 -13.99
CA LEU A 188 4.70 12.34 -12.64
C LEU A 188 5.84 12.41 -11.61
N ALA A 189 6.93 11.68 -11.82
CA ALA A 189 8.11 11.74 -10.95
C ALA A 189 8.76 13.13 -10.97
N ARG A 190 8.90 13.76 -12.14
CA ARG A 190 9.36 15.15 -12.30
C ARG A 190 8.47 16.13 -11.55
N SER A 191 7.17 16.03 -11.78
CA SER A 191 6.17 16.90 -11.14
C SER A 191 6.20 16.76 -9.63
N SER A 192 6.17 15.51 -9.11
CA SER A 192 6.22 15.23 -7.68
C SER A 192 7.55 15.65 -7.03
N ALA A 193 8.65 15.67 -7.79
CA ALA A 193 9.96 16.11 -7.30
C ALA A 193 10.18 17.62 -7.43
N ILE A 194 9.23 18.35 -8.03
CA ILE A 194 9.40 19.73 -8.51
C ILE A 194 10.75 19.85 -9.24
N TRP A 195 10.96 18.93 -10.19
CA TRP A 195 12.18 18.81 -10.99
C TRP A 195 11.81 18.60 -12.47
N LEU A 196 11.14 19.61 -13.04
CA LEU A 196 10.55 19.53 -14.37
C LEU A 196 11.60 19.37 -15.48
N GLU A 197 12.80 19.90 -15.26
CA GLU A 197 13.93 19.85 -16.19
C GLU A 197 14.76 18.56 -16.08
N ALA A 198 14.46 17.67 -15.14
CA ALA A 198 15.19 16.41 -14.98
C ALA A 198 15.06 15.54 -16.24
N THR A 199 16.18 15.02 -16.72
CA THR A 199 16.16 14.04 -17.81
C THR A 199 15.63 12.69 -17.31
N ASP A 200 15.27 11.82 -18.24
CA ASP A 200 14.92 10.42 -17.93
C ASP A 200 16.05 9.70 -17.17
N ASP A 201 17.30 10.00 -17.53
CA ASP A 201 18.48 9.40 -16.93
C ASP A 201 18.68 9.91 -15.50
N ASP A 202 18.45 11.21 -15.23
CA ASP A 202 18.50 11.78 -13.87
C ASP A 202 17.56 11.04 -12.90
N LEU A 203 16.41 10.57 -13.39
CA LEU A 203 15.40 9.87 -12.60
C LEU A 203 15.64 8.36 -12.49
N LYS A 204 16.37 7.76 -13.43
CA LYS A 204 16.67 6.32 -13.45
C LYS A 204 18.02 5.98 -12.81
N GLU A 205 18.93 6.95 -12.75
CA GLU A 205 20.28 6.76 -12.22
C GLU A 205 20.26 6.44 -10.72
N ASP A 206 21.13 5.51 -10.32
CA ASP A 206 21.39 5.21 -8.92
C ASP A 206 21.70 6.48 -8.12
N GLY A 207 21.31 6.48 -6.84
CA GLY A 207 21.50 7.66 -5.99
C GLY A 207 20.44 8.76 -6.15
N LEU A 208 19.35 8.53 -6.90
CA LEU A 208 18.25 9.49 -7.04
C LEU A 208 17.76 10.03 -5.69
N LYS A 209 17.60 9.16 -4.68
CA LYS A 209 17.16 9.58 -3.33
C LYS A 209 18.10 10.64 -2.75
N GLN A 210 19.41 10.44 -2.89
CA GLN A 210 20.42 11.35 -2.36
C GLN A 210 20.41 12.68 -3.12
N ARG A 211 20.29 12.66 -4.46
CA ARG A 211 20.15 13.88 -5.27
C ARG A 211 18.89 14.66 -4.90
N LEU A 212 17.76 13.99 -4.72
CA LEU A 212 16.51 14.61 -4.28
C LEU A 212 16.66 15.24 -2.89
N LEU A 213 17.22 14.53 -1.92
CA LEU A 213 17.43 15.07 -0.57
C LEU A 213 18.41 16.25 -0.57
N ALA A 214 19.43 16.24 -1.43
CA ALA A 214 20.36 17.35 -1.57
C ALA A 214 19.70 18.61 -2.16
N ARG A 215 18.68 18.47 -3.03
CA ARG A 215 17.89 19.58 -3.59
C ARG A 215 16.89 20.18 -2.59
N LEU A 216 16.43 19.41 -1.60
CA LEU A 216 15.31 19.77 -0.73
C LEU A 216 15.48 21.13 -0.01
N PRO A 217 16.64 21.48 0.58
CA PRO A 217 16.79 22.76 1.27
C PRO A 217 16.58 23.98 0.36
N ALA A 218 17.12 23.93 -0.87
CA ALA A 218 16.95 25.00 -1.85
C ALA A 218 15.49 25.10 -2.32
N LEU A 219 14.83 23.95 -2.52
CA LEU A 219 13.43 23.87 -2.92
C LEU A 219 12.49 24.46 -1.86
N VAL A 220 12.71 24.12 -0.58
CA VAL A 220 11.96 24.70 0.55
C VAL A 220 12.19 26.21 0.65
N SER A 221 13.42 26.67 0.45
CA SER A 221 13.73 28.11 0.44
C SER A 221 13.00 28.86 -0.67
N GLU A 222 12.92 28.28 -1.87
CA GLU A 222 12.19 28.84 -3.01
C GLU A 222 10.67 28.86 -2.74
N PHE A 223 10.12 27.77 -2.20
CA PHE A 223 8.72 27.68 -1.81
C PHE A 223 8.35 28.77 -0.80
N ASN A 224 9.10 28.88 0.30
CA ASN A 224 8.83 29.85 1.36
C ASN A 224 8.93 31.30 0.84
N SER A 225 9.90 31.58 -0.03
CA SER A 225 10.02 32.90 -0.69
C SER A 225 8.81 33.20 -1.58
N THR A 226 8.30 32.18 -2.28
CA THR A 226 7.11 32.31 -3.14
C THR A 226 5.86 32.57 -2.31
N MET A 227 5.65 31.82 -1.23
CA MET A 227 4.50 32.00 -0.33
C MET A 227 4.49 33.41 0.27
N ALA A 228 5.64 33.90 0.74
CA ALA A 228 5.77 35.26 1.25
C ALA A 228 5.47 36.31 0.18
N ALA A 229 5.94 36.12 -1.06
CA ALA A 229 5.72 37.06 -2.16
C ALA A 229 4.24 37.20 -2.56
N ILE A 230 3.44 36.15 -2.37
CA ILE A 230 1.98 36.17 -2.66
C ILE A 230 1.13 36.48 -1.42
N GLY A 231 1.75 36.89 -0.31
CA GLY A 231 1.05 37.33 0.90
C GLY A 231 0.70 36.22 1.89
N PHE A 232 1.11 34.98 1.65
CA PHE A 232 1.12 33.92 2.66
C PHE A 232 2.42 34.03 3.47
N ALA A 233 2.47 35.02 4.35
CA ALA A 233 3.61 35.17 5.26
C ALA A 233 3.62 33.98 6.23
N GLY A 234 4.70 33.19 6.22
CA GLY A 234 5.00 32.28 7.31
C GLY A 234 5.37 33.10 8.54
N GLY A 235 4.43 33.25 9.47
CA GLY A 235 4.65 33.98 10.71
C GLY A 235 3.68 33.48 11.77
N ASP A 236 4.26 32.99 12.85
CA ASP A 236 3.58 32.59 14.09
C ASP A 236 2.57 33.67 14.55
N GLU A 237 1.31 33.27 14.74
CA GLU A 237 0.44 33.75 15.82
C GLU A 237 0.13 32.58 16.76
#